data_AF-X1UPQ7-F1
#
_entry.id   AF-X1UPQ7-F1
#
_cell.length_a   1.000
_cell.length_b   1.000
_cell.length_c   1.000
_cell.angle_alpha   90.00
_cell.angle_beta   90.00
_cell.angle_gamma   90.00
#
_symmetry.space_group_name_H-M   'P 1'
#
loop_
_entity.id
_entity.type
_entity.pdbx_description
1 polymer ?
#
loop_
_entity_poly.entity_id
_entity_poly.type
_entity_poly.pdbx_seq_one_letter_code
_entity_poly.pdbx_strand_id
1 'polypeptide(L)'
;MKSLVPFEFDKTLRNVELSGPSPPGFFVGHFNYPNVYLGPLVPFQKFEIDQKISDYHILDAPELWFGKSIVDVIRYRSSLVRNNFKINVNIGKRSRKNTPPMKAQKLLETSQELSMAARPVDTETKLPKMNLRMLMDNHALPMGPTGMTEKIRITENTKVHPKVDYCVADTDLKATEAVSKYLYFKGRVPESTIKRVFSAGLLG
;
A
#
# COMPACT_ATOMS: atom_id res chain seq x y z
N MET A 1 -28.52 12.27 -9.80
CA MET A 1 -27.87 11.56 -8.67
C MET A 1 -26.69 12.40 -8.22
N LYS A 2 -26.66 12.85 -6.96
CA LYS A 2 -25.43 13.42 -6.37
C LYS A 2 -24.34 12.34 -6.51
N SER A 3 -23.16 12.73 -6.96
CA SER A 3 -22.01 11.83 -7.04
C SER A 3 -21.87 11.08 -5.71
N LEU A 4 -21.96 9.75 -5.74
CA LEU A 4 -21.74 8.86 -4.58
C LEU A 4 -20.29 8.93 -4.06
N VAL A 5 -19.49 9.74 -4.73
CA VAL A 5 -18.05 9.88 -4.63
C VAL A 5 -17.73 11.37 -4.42
N PRO A 6 -16.82 11.74 -3.50
CA PRO A 6 -16.62 13.13 -3.07
C PRO A 6 -15.91 14.04 -4.10
N PHE A 7 -15.79 13.65 -5.38
CA PHE A 7 -15.12 14.47 -6.39
C PHE A 7 -15.61 14.24 -7.82
N GLU A 8 -15.27 15.20 -8.70
CA GLU A 8 -15.48 15.11 -10.14
C GLU A 8 -14.41 14.23 -10.81
N PHE A 9 -14.86 13.38 -11.74
CA PHE A 9 -13.98 12.56 -12.57
C PHE A 9 -12.98 13.41 -13.36
N ASP A 10 -11.75 12.89 -13.53
CA ASP A 10 -10.70 13.42 -14.43
C ASP A 10 -10.01 14.75 -14.08
N LYS A 11 -10.06 15.19 -12.82
CA LYS A 11 -9.20 16.30 -12.37
C LYS A 11 -7.77 15.84 -12.05
N THR A 12 -6.80 16.58 -12.58
CA THR A 12 -5.38 16.45 -12.23
C THR A 12 -5.01 17.55 -11.22
N LEU A 13 -4.37 17.16 -10.13
CA LEU A 13 -3.72 18.08 -9.20
C LEU A 13 -2.20 18.07 -9.41
N ARG A 14 -1.54 19.21 -9.19
CA ARG A 14 -0.08 19.35 -9.26
C ARG A 14 0.48 19.69 -7.89
N ASN A 15 1.73 19.30 -7.63
CA ASN A 15 2.48 19.57 -6.41
C ASN A 15 1.67 19.26 -5.13
N VAL A 16 1.15 18.04 -5.06
CA VAL A 16 0.33 17.58 -3.94
C VAL A 16 1.25 17.00 -2.88
N GLU A 17 1.10 17.50 -1.66
CA GLU A 17 1.70 16.92 -0.47
C GLU A 17 0.57 16.24 0.32
N LEU A 18 0.78 14.97 0.66
CA LEU A 18 -0.15 14.16 1.43
C LEU A 18 0.52 13.80 2.74
N SER A 19 -0.24 13.87 3.82
CA SER A 19 0.15 13.33 5.11
C SER A 19 -1.04 12.61 5.73
N GLY A 20 -0.77 11.58 6.50
CA GLY A 20 -1.81 10.93 7.28
C GLY A 20 -1.41 9.53 7.74
N PRO A 21 -2.22 8.93 8.61
CA PRO A 21 -2.05 7.57 9.08
C PRO A 21 -2.31 6.60 7.94
N SER A 22 -1.24 6.26 7.21
CA SER A 22 -1.29 5.29 6.13
C SER A 22 -1.76 3.98 6.73
N PRO A 23 -2.91 3.40 6.29
CA PRO A 23 -3.11 2.00 6.57
C PRO A 23 -1.89 1.27 5.96
N PRO A 24 -1.54 0.12 6.49
CA PRO A 24 -0.29 -0.51 6.07
C PRO A 24 -0.34 -1.02 4.62
N GLY A 25 -1.34 -0.66 3.81
CA GLY A 25 -1.59 -1.09 2.46
C GLY A 25 -0.52 -0.78 1.44
N PHE A 26 -0.30 -1.75 0.55
CA PHE A 26 0.73 -1.72 -0.48
C PHE A 26 0.17 -2.31 -1.76
N PHE A 27 0.37 -1.61 -2.86
CA PHE A 27 -0.13 -1.97 -4.18
C PHE A 27 1.02 -2.40 -5.09
N VAL A 28 0.80 -3.46 -5.86
CA VAL A 28 1.68 -3.90 -6.94
C VAL A 28 0.86 -4.07 -8.21
N GLY A 29 1.20 -3.32 -9.25
CA GLY A 29 0.58 -3.42 -10.56
C GLY A 29 1.25 -4.50 -11.43
N HIS A 30 0.51 -4.95 -12.45
CA HIS A 30 1.02 -5.91 -13.45
C HIS A 30 1.40 -5.25 -14.77
N PHE A 31 0.97 -4.00 -15.00
CA PHE A 31 1.22 -3.30 -16.25
C PHE A 31 2.73 -3.06 -16.43
N ASN A 32 3.23 -3.25 -17.65
CA ASN A 32 4.62 -3.02 -18.05
C ASN A 32 5.66 -4.01 -17.46
N TYR A 33 5.22 -5.20 -17.05
CA TYR A 33 6.10 -6.29 -16.60
C TYR A 33 7.29 -6.52 -17.57
N PRO A 34 8.54 -6.68 -17.10
CA PRO A 34 8.95 -6.85 -15.69
C PRO A 34 9.11 -5.55 -14.90
N ASN A 35 8.89 -4.37 -15.49
CA ASN A 35 9.01 -3.09 -14.82
C ASN A 35 7.65 -2.57 -14.36
N VAL A 36 7.29 -2.90 -13.12
CA VAL A 36 5.96 -2.64 -12.57
C VAL A 36 5.91 -1.35 -11.76
N TYR A 37 4.69 -0.83 -11.61
CA TYR A 37 4.38 0.23 -10.66
C TYR A 37 3.97 -0.37 -9.33
N LEU A 38 4.55 0.13 -8.25
CA LEU A 38 4.20 -0.29 -6.91
C LEU A 38 4.33 0.88 -5.92
N GLY A 39 3.77 0.71 -4.74
CA GLY A 39 3.95 1.64 -3.63
C GLY A 39 2.82 1.61 -2.60
N PRO A 40 2.94 2.42 -1.53
CA PRO A 40 2.01 2.41 -0.41
C PRO A 40 0.73 3.20 -0.73
N LEU A 41 -0.29 2.90 0.06
CA LEU A 41 -1.60 3.52 0.00
C LEU A 41 -1.74 4.57 1.11
N VAL A 42 -1.67 5.85 0.78
CA VAL A 42 -1.76 6.94 1.77
C VAL A 42 -3.14 7.60 1.68
N PRO A 43 -3.85 7.82 2.81
CA PRO A 43 -5.12 8.53 2.83
C PRO A 43 -4.98 9.94 2.27
N PHE A 44 -6.02 10.40 1.58
CA PHE A 44 -6.13 11.79 1.22
C PHE A 44 -7.10 12.49 2.14
N GLN A 45 -6.57 13.35 3.02
CA GLN A 45 -7.35 14.10 4.02
C GLN A 45 -8.57 14.84 3.42
N LYS A 46 -8.50 15.29 2.15
CA LYS A 46 -9.65 15.93 1.49
C LYS A 46 -10.87 15.00 1.33
N PHE A 47 -10.68 13.69 1.41
CA PHE A 47 -11.76 12.69 1.38
C PHE A 47 -12.27 12.30 2.78
N GLU A 48 -11.66 12.85 3.82
CA GLU A 48 -12.00 12.61 5.23
C GLU A 48 -12.93 13.69 5.79
N ILE A 49 -13.21 14.76 5.03
CA ILE A 49 -13.98 15.94 5.47
C ILE A 49 -15.38 15.55 6.02
N ASP A 50 -15.92 14.39 5.62
CA ASP A 50 -17.20 13.87 6.11
C ASP A 50 -17.07 12.54 6.89
N GLN A 51 -15.87 12.04 7.15
CA GLN A 51 -15.64 10.73 7.75
C GLN A 51 -15.07 10.85 9.17
N LYS A 52 -15.89 10.51 10.18
CA LYS A 52 -15.39 10.25 11.55
C LYS A 52 -14.67 8.89 11.59
N ILE A 53 -13.54 8.76 10.89
CA ILE A 53 -12.69 7.56 10.98
C ILE A 53 -11.90 7.67 12.28
N SER A 54 -12.23 6.81 13.24
CA SER A 54 -11.46 6.68 14.49
C SER A 54 -10.26 5.75 14.34
N ASP A 55 -10.32 4.80 13.40
CA ASP A 55 -9.27 3.83 13.14
C ASP A 55 -9.06 3.67 11.62
N TYR A 56 -7.90 4.14 11.14
CA TYR A 56 -7.53 4.08 9.73
C TYR A 56 -7.20 2.68 9.25
N HIS A 57 -7.08 1.69 10.16
CA HIS A 57 -6.88 0.30 9.78
C HIS A 57 -8.03 -0.22 8.93
N ILE A 58 -9.25 0.29 9.16
CA ILE A 58 -10.45 -0.05 8.38
C ILE A 58 -10.31 0.31 6.89
N LEU A 59 -9.37 1.16 6.48
CA LEU A 59 -9.25 1.56 5.07
C LEU A 59 -8.63 0.46 4.18
N ASP A 60 -7.86 -0.46 4.78
CA ASP A 60 -7.17 -1.56 4.07
C ASP A 60 -7.11 -2.86 4.88
N ALA A 61 -8.16 -3.15 5.66
CA ALA A 61 -8.31 -4.40 6.40
C ALA A 61 -9.63 -5.09 6.03
N PRO A 62 -9.64 -5.92 4.97
CA PRO A 62 -10.83 -6.68 4.55
C PRO A 62 -11.49 -7.48 5.67
N GLU A 63 -10.70 -7.96 6.64
CA GLU A 63 -11.18 -8.68 7.82
C GLU A 63 -12.14 -7.84 8.68
N LEU A 64 -12.02 -6.50 8.64
CA LEU A 64 -12.89 -5.57 9.37
C LEU A 64 -14.12 -5.11 8.57
N TRP A 65 -14.23 -5.50 7.29
CA TRP A 65 -15.34 -5.08 6.42
C TRP A 65 -16.58 -5.97 6.52
N PHE A 66 -16.49 -7.10 7.22
CA PHE A 66 -17.64 -7.95 7.42
C PHE A 66 -18.79 -7.18 8.09
N GLY A 67 -19.98 -7.23 7.48
CA GLY A 67 -21.15 -6.47 7.92
C GLY A 67 -21.18 -4.98 7.53
N LYS A 68 -20.18 -4.47 6.80
CA LYS A 68 -20.20 -3.11 6.23
C LYS A 68 -20.93 -3.09 4.89
N SER A 69 -21.47 -1.92 4.52
CA SER A 69 -22.10 -1.75 3.22
C SER A 69 -21.05 -1.72 2.11
N ILE A 70 -21.42 -2.13 0.89
CA ILE A 70 -20.54 -2.01 -0.28
C ILE A 70 -20.13 -0.56 -0.53
N VAL A 71 -21.03 0.39 -0.24
CA VAL A 71 -20.77 1.83 -0.37
C VAL A 71 -19.65 2.27 0.57
N ASP A 72 -19.62 1.75 1.80
CA ASP A 72 -18.55 2.05 2.75
C ASP A 72 -17.22 1.44 2.29
N VAL A 73 -17.21 0.21 1.79
CA VAL A 73 -15.99 -0.42 1.26
C VAL A 73 -15.43 0.36 0.06
N ILE A 74 -16.31 0.77 -0.86
CA ILE A 74 -15.93 1.65 -1.97
C ILE A 74 -15.32 2.95 -1.42
N ARG A 75 -15.94 3.56 -0.42
CA ARG A 75 -15.44 4.79 0.19
C ARG A 75 -14.08 4.60 0.86
N TYR A 76 -13.87 3.52 1.61
CA TYR A 76 -12.61 3.18 2.27
C TYR A 76 -11.47 3.02 1.28
N ARG A 77 -11.70 2.26 0.21
CA ARG A 77 -10.66 1.98 -0.78
C ARG A 77 -10.35 3.17 -1.66
N SER A 78 -11.37 3.96 -1.95
CA SER A 78 -11.25 5.08 -2.86
C SER A 78 -10.69 6.34 -2.20
N SER A 79 -10.68 6.40 -0.87
CA SER A 79 -10.02 7.47 -0.12
C SER A 79 -8.49 7.35 -0.10
N LEU A 80 -7.96 6.18 -0.51
CA LEU A 80 -6.53 5.89 -0.52
C LEU A 80 -5.89 6.23 -1.87
N VAL A 81 -4.80 6.99 -1.81
CA VAL A 81 -4.00 7.37 -2.97
C VAL A 81 -2.90 6.34 -3.18
N ARG A 82 -2.80 5.82 -4.41
CA ARG A 82 -1.67 4.99 -4.84
C ARG A 82 -0.45 5.88 -5.12
N ASN A 83 0.55 5.77 -4.24
CA ASN A 83 1.82 6.48 -4.36
C ASN A 83 2.81 5.64 -5.16
N ASN A 84 2.69 5.71 -6.48
CA ASN A 84 3.41 4.80 -7.37
C ASN A 84 4.84 5.25 -7.64
N PHE A 85 5.74 4.28 -7.75
CA PHE A 85 7.06 4.40 -8.37
C PHE A 85 7.36 3.13 -9.16
N LYS A 86 8.39 3.16 -10.01
CA LYS A 86 8.70 2.09 -10.96
C LYS A 86 9.87 1.25 -10.47
N ILE A 87 9.71 -0.07 -10.44
CA ILE A 87 10.74 -1.05 -10.04
C ILE A 87 10.73 -2.23 -11.01
N ASN A 88 11.90 -2.82 -11.26
CA ASN A 88 12.00 -4.09 -11.98
C ASN A 88 11.88 -5.26 -11.00
N VAL A 89 11.01 -6.25 -11.27
CA VAL A 89 10.84 -7.39 -10.35
C VAL A 89 12.10 -8.24 -10.15
N ASN A 90 13.08 -8.15 -11.05
CA ASN A 90 14.34 -8.88 -10.97
C ASN A 90 15.43 -8.16 -10.14
N ILE A 91 15.07 -7.20 -9.28
CA ILE A 91 16.03 -6.48 -8.40
C ILE A 91 16.92 -7.42 -7.57
N GLY A 92 16.42 -8.59 -7.16
CA GLY A 92 17.20 -9.59 -6.42
C GLY A 92 18.29 -10.26 -7.26
N LYS A 93 18.15 -10.29 -8.59
CA LYS A 93 19.15 -10.82 -9.51
C LYS A 93 20.18 -9.72 -9.76
N ARG A 94 21.26 -9.73 -8.96
CA ARG A 94 22.38 -8.76 -9.02
C ARG A 94 22.98 -8.69 -10.43
N SER A 95 22.49 -7.75 -11.23
CA SER A 95 22.98 -7.45 -12.58
C SER A 95 22.87 -5.94 -12.78
N ARG A 96 23.86 -5.32 -13.45
CA ARG A 96 23.88 -3.88 -13.75
C ARG A 96 22.59 -3.38 -14.41
N LYS A 97 21.88 -4.23 -15.15
CA LYS A 97 20.62 -3.87 -15.83
C LYS A 97 19.42 -3.76 -14.87
N ASN A 98 19.49 -4.37 -13.69
CA ASN A 98 18.37 -4.49 -12.75
C ASN A 98 18.56 -3.69 -11.45
N THR A 99 19.70 -3.02 -11.28
CA THR A 99 19.95 -2.17 -10.11
C THR A 99 19.08 -0.90 -10.20
N PRO A 100 18.13 -0.68 -9.27
CA PRO A 100 17.32 0.52 -9.27
C PRO A 100 18.18 1.75 -8.94
N PRO A 101 17.82 2.95 -9.44
CA PRO A 101 18.42 4.19 -8.96
C PRO A 101 18.25 4.34 -7.44
N MET A 102 19.21 4.98 -6.76
CA MET A 102 19.19 5.17 -5.30
C MET A 102 17.86 5.74 -4.78
N LYS A 103 17.25 6.67 -5.51
CA LYS A 103 15.93 7.23 -5.18
C LYS A 103 14.84 6.17 -5.16
N ALA A 104 14.80 5.30 -6.18
CA ALA A 104 13.81 4.23 -6.27
C ALA A 104 14.05 3.13 -5.23
N GLN A 105 15.32 2.84 -4.91
CA GLN A 105 15.67 1.94 -3.82
C GLN A 105 15.15 2.44 -2.47
N LYS A 106 15.37 3.72 -2.15
CA LYS A 106 14.86 4.33 -0.91
C LYS A 106 13.32 4.30 -0.83
N LEU A 107 12.64 4.58 -1.94
CA LEU A 107 11.19 4.45 -2.01
C LEU A 107 10.73 3.02 -1.75
N LEU A 108 11.44 2.02 -2.32
CA LEU A 108 11.15 0.61 -2.09
C LEU A 108 11.33 0.23 -0.63
N GLU A 109 12.47 0.56 -0.02
CA GLU A 109 12.77 0.26 1.38
C GLU A 109 11.72 0.85 2.33
N THR A 110 11.39 2.14 2.19
CA THR A 110 10.33 2.77 3.00
C THR A 110 8.96 2.12 2.76
N SER A 111 8.65 1.73 1.53
CA SER A 111 7.35 1.10 1.23
C SER A 111 7.27 -0.33 1.77
N GLN A 112 8.39 -1.06 1.77
CA GLN A 112 8.52 -2.37 2.37
C GLN A 112 8.37 -2.29 3.89
N GLU A 113 8.98 -1.29 4.54
CA GLU A 113 8.79 -1.02 5.96
C GLU A 113 7.30 -0.80 6.30
N LEU A 114 6.60 0.06 5.54
CA LEU A 114 5.16 0.27 5.70
C LEU A 114 4.35 -1.03 5.50
N SER A 115 4.75 -1.88 4.57
CA SER A 115 4.05 -3.14 4.30
C SER A 115 4.10 -4.12 5.48
N MET A 116 5.14 -4.05 6.32
CA MET A 116 5.29 -4.87 7.53
C MET A 116 4.50 -4.34 8.74
N ALA A 117 3.99 -3.11 8.64
CA ALA A 117 3.33 -2.46 9.77
C ALA A 117 2.04 -3.20 10.18
N ALA A 118 1.89 -3.40 11.49
CA ALA A 118 0.73 -4.04 12.11
C ALA A 118 -0.41 -3.06 12.41
N ARG A 119 -0.14 -1.75 12.39
CA ARG A 119 -1.11 -0.67 12.63
C ARG A 119 -0.90 0.44 11.59
N PRO A 120 -1.88 1.33 11.37
CA PRO A 120 -1.66 2.52 10.54
C PRO A 120 -0.44 3.31 11.01
N VAL A 121 0.31 3.86 10.06
CA VAL A 121 1.57 4.57 10.30
C VAL A 121 1.53 5.95 9.65
N ASP A 122 1.81 7.00 10.42
CA ASP A 122 1.91 8.35 9.91
C ASP A 122 2.99 8.45 8.81
N THR A 123 2.52 8.81 7.62
CA THR A 123 3.32 8.83 6.39
C THR A 123 3.10 10.12 5.64
N GLU A 124 4.19 10.74 5.20
CA GLU A 124 4.23 11.90 4.33
C GLU A 124 4.70 11.50 2.93
N THR A 125 4.05 12.02 1.89
CA THR A 125 4.42 11.77 0.49
C THR A 125 4.21 13.00 -0.38
N LYS A 126 5.07 13.14 -1.38
CA LYS A 126 5.03 14.26 -2.35
C LYS A 126 4.82 13.74 -3.75
N LEU A 127 3.77 14.26 -4.40
CA LEU A 127 3.32 13.91 -5.74
C LEU A 127 3.38 15.16 -6.64
N PRO A 128 4.29 15.24 -7.62
CA PRO A 128 4.32 16.35 -8.58
C PRO A 128 3.03 16.46 -9.39
N LYS A 129 2.41 15.31 -9.65
CA LYS A 129 1.15 15.18 -10.36
C LYS A 129 0.35 14.02 -9.76
N MET A 130 -0.90 14.28 -9.43
CA MET A 130 -1.87 13.30 -8.97
C MET A 130 -3.10 13.35 -9.87
N ASN A 131 -3.52 12.19 -10.38
CA ASN A 131 -4.75 12.04 -11.13
C ASN A 131 -5.84 11.55 -10.18
N LEU A 132 -6.91 12.33 -10.03
CA LEU A 132 -8.08 11.99 -9.21
C LEU A 132 -9.02 10.99 -9.92
N ARG A 133 -8.47 10.06 -10.70
CA ARG A 133 -9.27 9.05 -11.39
C ARG A 133 -9.47 7.86 -10.47
N MET A 134 -10.73 7.50 -10.22
CA MET A 134 -11.06 6.19 -9.65
C MET A 134 -11.08 5.13 -10.74
N LEU A 135 -10.60 3.95 -10.38
CA LEU A 135 -10.78 2.75 -11.18
C LEU A 135 -11.75 1.84 -10.44
N MET A 136 -12.84 1.50 -11.11
CA MET A 136 -13.77 0.47 -10.67
C MET A 136 -13.74 -0.63 -11.71
N ASP A 137 -13.57 -1.85 -11.23
CA ASP A 137 -13.59 -3.07 -12.02
C ASP A 137 -14.51 -4.04 -11.26
N ASN A 138 -15.21 -4.90 -11.99
CA ASN A 138 -16.02 -5.96 -11.40
C ASN A 138 -15.16 -7.05 -10.77
N HIS A 139 -13.89 -7.15 -11.15
CA HIS A 139 -12.95 -8.17 -10.67
C HIS A 139 -11.86 -7.63 -9.73
N ALA A 140 -11.69 -6.30 -9.63
CA ALA A 140 -10.70 -5.68 -8.77
C ALA A 140 -11.36 -4.84 -7.67
N LEU A 141 -10.64 -4.68 -6.55
CA LEU A 141 -11.05 -3.74 -5.52
C LEU A 141 -11.16 -2.33 -6.11
N PRO A 142 -12.15 -1.52 -5.68
CA PRO A 142 -12.19 -0.11 -6.03
C PRO A 142 -10.85 0.54 -5.74
N MET A 143 -10.39 1.37 -6.65
CA MET A 143 -9.06 1.93 -6.65
C MET A 143 -9.18 3.44 -6.64
N GLY A 144 -8.66 4.09 -5.58
CA GLY A 144 -8.65 5.54 -5.45
C GLY A 144 -7.72 6.27 -6.44
N PRO A 145 -7.42 7.55 -6.20
CA PRO A 145 -6.48 8.32 -7.01
C PRO A 145 -5.09 7.70 -7.12
N THR A 146 -4.32 8.18 -8.08
CA THR A 146 -2.95 7.72 -8.31
C THR A 146 -2.04 8.87 -8.68
N GLY A 147 -0.78 8.80 -8.24
CA GLY A 147 0.26 9.74 -8.65
C GLY A 147 1.64 9.09 -8.59
N MET A 148 2.60 9.67 -9.32
CA MET A 148 4.00 9.25 -9.22
C MET A 148 4.63 9.94 -8.02
N THR A 149 5.16 9.18 -7.07
CA THR A 149 5.78 9.73 -5.86
C THR A 149 7.23 10.12 -6.08
N GLU A 150 7.62 11.26 -5.53
CA GLU A 150 9.00 11.67 -5.45
C GLU A 150 9.68 11.25 -4.16
N LYS A 151 8.91 11.17 -3.07
CA LYS A 151 9.41 10.92 -1.73
C LYS A 151 8.29 10.34 -0.89
N ILE A 152 8.63 9.31 -0.13
CA ILE A 152 7.82 8.76 0.95
C ILE A 152 8.67 8.89 2.22
N ARG A 153 8.05 9.34 3.31
CA ARG A 153 8.69 9.45 4.62
C ARG A 153 7.74 8.94 5.68
N ILE A 154 8.24 8.03 6.50
CA ILE A 154 7.57 7.59 7.72
C ILE A 154 7.94 8.60 8.83
N THR A 155 6.95 9.12 9.54
CA THR A 155 7.15 10.14 10.59
C THR A 155 7.04 9.59 12.01
N GLU A 156 6.60 8.35 12.18
CA GLU A 156 6.54 7.66 13.47
C GLU A 156 7.26 6.30 13.44
N ASN A 157 7.31 5.59 14.57
CA ASN A 157 7.92 4.26 14.60
C ASN A 157 6.95 3.18 14.09
N THR A 158 7.40 2.42 13.09
CA THR A 158 6.68 1.30 12.50
C THR A 158 6.60 0.12 13.48
N LYS A 159 5.40 -0.18 13.98
CA LYS A 159 5.18 -1.36 14.82
C LYS A 159 4.97 -2.59 13.94
N VAL A 160 5.89 -3.55 14.00
CA VAL A 160 5.84 -4.80 13.23
C VAL A 160 5.46 -5.97 14.14
N HIS A 161 4.72 -6.94 13.60
CA HIS A 161 4.40 -8.16 14.32
C HIS A 161 5.66 -9.03 14.47
N PRO A 162 6.00 -9.60 15.64
CA PRO A 162 7.27 -10.32 15.84
C PRO A 162 7.51 -11.49 14.87
N LYS A 163 6.43 -12.17 14.43
CA LYS A 163 6.54 -13.23 13.43
C LYS A 163 6.78 -12.71 12.01
N VAL A 164 6.28 -11.52 11.68
CA VAL A 164 6.55 -10.86 10.39
C VAL A 164 8.02 -10.47 10.36
N ASP A 165 8.49 -9.78 11.40
CA ASP A 165 9.89 -9.37 11.53
C ASP A 165 10.85 -10.56 11.41
N TYR A 166 10.58 -11.64 12.16
CA TYR A 166 11.33 -12.89 12.06
C TYR A 166 11.36 -13.48 10.64
N CYS A 167 10.21 -13.57 9.97
CA CYS A 167 10.14 -14.17 8.63
C CYS A 167 10.79 -13.32 7.54
N VAL A 168 10.83 -11.99 7.70
CA VAL A 168 11.47 -11.08 6.75
C VAL A 168 12.99 -11.04 6.96
N ALA A 169 13.45 -11.17 8.22
CA ALA A 169 14.87 -11.20 8.54
C ALA A 169 15.56 -12.51 8.14
N ASP A 170 14.82 -13.62 8.06
CA ASP A 170 15.36 -14.93 7.71
C ASP A 170 15.39 -15.16 6.19
N THR A 171 16.55 -14.90 5.57
CA THR A 171 16.74 -15.01 4.11
C THR A 171 16.77 -16.44 3.58
N ASP A 172 16.94 -17.44 4.45
CA ASP A 172 16.97 -18.86 4.05
C ASP A 172 15.59 -19.53 4.21
N LEU A 173 14.65 -18.85 4.87
CA LEU A 173 13.31 -19.35 5.09
C LEU A 173 12.49 -19.35 3.80
N LYS A 174 12.09 -20.54 3.37
CA LYS A 174 11.18 -20.70 2.22
C LYS A 174 9.87 -19.95 2.46
N ALA A 175 9.44 -19.18 1.47
CA ALA A 175 8.19 -18.41 1.56
C ALA A 175 6.97 -19.27 1.92
N THR A 176 6.91 -20.52 1.45
CA THR A 176 5.82 -21.47 1.79
C THR A 176 5.77 -21.76 3.29
N GLU A 177 6.93 -21.95 3.94
CA GLU A 177 7.01 -22.17 5.39
C GLU A 177 6.75 -20.88 6.17
N ALA A 178 7.31 -19.75 5.72
CA ALA A 178 7.06 -18.45 6.30
C ALA A 178 5.55 -18.16 6.38
N VAL A 179 4.86 -18.28 5.24
CA VAL A 179 3.41 -18.02 5.13
C VAL A 179 2.59 -18.99 5.97
N SER A 180 2.76 -20.30 5.77
CA SER A 180 1.88 -21.30 6.40
C SER A 180 2.18 -21.47 7.89
N LYS A 181 3.41 -21.90 8.22
CA LYS A 181 3.80 -22.34 9.57
C LYS A 181 3.96 -21.16 10.52
N TYR A 182 4.65 -20.10 10.10
CA TYR A 182 5.05 -19.02 11.00
C TYR A 182 4.04 -17.88 11.05
N LEU A 183 3.58 -17.38 9.90
CA LEU A 183 2.66 -16.25 9.85
C LEU A 183 1.22 -16.68 10.12
N TYR A 184 0.70 -17.67 9.40
CA TYR A 184 -0.70 -18.09 9.52
C TYR A 184 -0.96 -18.92 10.78
N PHE A 185 -0.38 -20.13 10.92
CA PHE A 185 -0.71 -21.03 12.03
C PHE A 185 -0.16 -20.57 13.39
N LYS A 186 1.14 -20.24 13.49
CA LYS A 186 1.77 -19.83 14.76
C LYS A 186 1.51 -18.37 15.11
N GLY A 187 1.66 -17.49 14.12
CA GLY A 187 1.59 -16.05 14.31
C GLY A 187 0.17 -15.49 14.35
N ARG A 188 -0.80 -16.21 13.78
CA ARG A 188 -2.19 -15.73 13.60
C ARG A 188 -2.24 -14.33 12.98
N VAL A 189 -1.31 -14.06 12.07
CA VAL A 189 -1.21 -12.79 11.36
C VAL A 189 -2.41 -12.68 10.40
N PRO A 190 -3.08 -11.51 10.31
CA PRO A 190 -4.18 -11.32 9.37
C PRO A 190 -3.78 -11.65 7.94
N GLU A 191 -4.69 -12.24 7.17
CA GLU A 191 -4.44 -12.70 5.81
C GLU A 191 -4.02 -11.53 4.91
N SER A 192 -4.65 -10.36 5.05
CA SER A 192 -4.30 -9.12 4.35
C SER A 192 -2.85 -8.71 4.57
N THR A 193 -2.35 -8.85 5.81
CA THR A 193 -0.95 -8.55 6.15
C THR A 193 0.00 -9.55 5.50
N ILE A 194 -0.32 -10.85 5.53
CA ILE A 194 0.48 -11.89 4.89
C ILE A 194 0.57 -11.66 3.38
N LYS A 195 -0.57 -11.46 2.71
CA LYS A 195 -0.65 -11.16 1.26
C LYS A 195 0.21 -9.96 0.90
N ARG A 196 0.17 -8.93 1.74
CA ARG A 196 0.88 -7.68 1.51
C ARG A 196 2.38 -7.83 1.63
N VAL A 197 2.88 -8.41 2.73
CA VAL A 197 4.31 -8.64 2.95
C VAL A 197 4.87 -9.55 1.86
N PHE A 198 4.12 -10.58 1.47
CA PHE A 198 4.47 -11.43 0.33
C PHE A 198 4.54 -10.65 -0.99
N SER A 199 3.53 -9.81 -1.28
CA SER A 199 3.50 -8.98 -2.50
C SER A 199 4.60 -7.91 -2.54
N ALA A 200 5.06 -7.44 -1.37
CA ALA A 200 6.19 -6.51 -1.25
C ALA A 200 7.56 -7.18 -1.54
N GLY A 201 7.58 -8.48 -1.80
CA GLY A 201 8.79 -9.24 -2.09
C GLY A 201 9.68 -9.41 -0.86
N LEU A 202 9.08 -9.47 0.33
CA LEU A 202 9.79 -9.61 1.61
C LEU A 202 9.89 -11.06 2.11
N LEU A 203 9.27 -12.02 1.41
CA LEU A 203 9.28 -13.44 1.78
C LEU A 203 9.85 -14.28 0.64
N GLY A 204 10.78 -15.17 0.98
CA GLY A 204 11.49 -16.07 0.04
C GLY A 204 12.70 -15.44 -0.61
#